data_AF-A0AAN6EY50-F1
#
_entry.id   AF-A0AAN6EY50-F1
#
_cell.length_a   1.000
_cell.length_b   1.000
_cell.length_c   1.000
_cell.angle_alpha   90.00
_cell.angle_beta   90.00
_cell.angle_gamma   90.00
#
_symmetry.space_group_name_H-M   'P 1'
#
loop_
_entity.id
_entity.type
_entity.pdbx_description
1 polymer ?
#
loop_
_entity_poly.entity_id
_entity_poly.type
_entity_poly.pdbx_seq_one_letter_code
_entity_poly.pdbx_strand_id
1 'polypeptide(L)'
;MAPKGPYKLVTVNTAPERAKRLIGRVVEDLKDQYTIQHMANCETIEAVEPTVKEIQPDLLFCASMWTPEESARIQQIARDNVPGIKTHAIPQGLQVEKGPDAVVEYLKEQIPGILG
;
A
#
# COMPACT_ATOMS: atom_id res chain seq x y z
N MET A 1 10.61 -19.44 12.55
CA MET A 1 9.85 -19.65 11.30
C MET A 1 10.37 -18.65 10.28
N ALA A 2 10.38 -19.00 8.98
CA ALA A 2 10.73 -18.02 7.94
C ALA A 2 9.59 -16.99 7.78
N PRO A 3 9.91 -15.72 7.46
CA PRO A 3 8.88 -14.70 7.21
C PRO A 3 8.02 -15.08 5.99
N LYS A 4 6.73 -14.74 6.01
CA LYS A 4 5.81 -14.97 4.89
C LYS A 4 6.16 -14.07 3.70
N GLY A 5 6.03 -14.55 2.47
CA GLY A 5 6.28 -13.78 1.25
C GLY A 5 7.26 -14.48 0.29
N PRO A 6 7.83 -13.76 -0.69
CA PRO A 6 7.78 -12.30 -0.87
C PRO A 6 6.43 -11.78 -1.38
N TYR A 7 6.00 -10.62 -0.88
CA TYR A 7 4.83 -9.88 -1.36
C TYR A 7 5.25 -8.61 -2.09
N LYS A 8 4.82 -8.46 -3.34
CA LYS A 8 5.01 -7.25 -4.14
C LYS A 8 3.99 -6.19 -3.74
N LEU A 9 4.45 -5.03 -3.36
CA LEU A 9 3.64 -3.89 -2.96
C LEU A 9 3.75 -2.75 -3.98
N VAL A 10 2.59 -2.25 -4.42
CA VAL A 10 2.47 -0.96 -5.12
C VAL A 10 1.75 0.03 -4.22
N THR A 11 2.22 1.27 -4.17
CA THR A 11 1.54 2.35 -3.46
C THR A 11 0.91 3.34 -4.41
N VAL A 12 -0.14 4.03 -3.98
CA VAL A 12 -0.73 5.15 -4.73
C VAL A 12 -0.67 6.40 -3.85
N ASN A 13 0.29 7.28 -4.13
CA ASN A 13 0.64 8.45 -3.32
C ASN A 13 1.25 9.54 -4.21
N THR A 14 0.76 10.79 -4.11
CA THR A 14 1.25 11.94 -4.90
C THR A 14 2.56 12.47 -4.35
N ALA A 15 3.01 11.99 -3.19
CA ALA A 15 4.31 12.27 -2.60
C ALA A 15 5.14 10.96 -2.57
N PRO A 16 5.87 10.62 -3.65
CA PRO A 16 6.59 9.35 -3.76
C PRO A 16 7.68 9.18 -2.69
N GLU A 17 8.41 10.25 -2.34
CA GLU A 17 9.43 10.21 -1.28
C GLU A 17 8.83 9.86 0.08
N ARG A 18 7.63 10.39 0.36
CA ARG A 18 6.89 10.10 1.58
C ARG A 18 6.43 8.64 1.60
N ALA A 19 5.90 8.12 0.49
CA ALA A 19 5.51 6.72 0.39
C ALA A 19 6.69 5.79 0.67
N LYS A 20 7.83 6.03 0.01
CA LYS A 20 9.06 5.25 0.20
C LYS A 20 9.52 5.25 1.65
N ARG A 21 9.51 6.41 2.32
CA ARG A 21 9.91 6.52 3.73
C ARG A 21 8.98 5.75 4.66
N LEU A 22 7.65 5.90 4.50
CA LEU A 22 6.67 5.24 5.36
C LEU A 22 6.67 3.72 5.15
N ILE A 23 6.63 3.28 3.90
CA ILE A 23 6.68 1.86 3.58
C ILE A 23 8.01 1.23 4.01
N GLY A 24 9.14 1.92 3.81
CA GLY A 24 10.43 1.43 4.29
C GLY A 24 10.43 1.12 5.79
N ARG A 25 9.82 1.99 6.60
CA ARG A 25 9.66 1.75 8.05
C ARG A 25 8.73 0.57 8.35
N VAL A 26 7.60 0.46 7.65
CA VAL A 26 6.66 -0.66 7.81
C VAL A 26 7.32 -2.00 7.46
N VAL A 27 8.08 -2.04 6.36
CA VAL A 27 8.81 -3.24 5.91
C VAL A 27 9.87 -3.64 6.94
N GLU A 28 10.65 -2.68 7.43
CA GLU A 28 11.68 -2.92 8.45
C GLU A 28 11.08 -3.46 9.75
N ASP A 29 9.99 -2.84 10.24
CA ASP A 29 9.31 -3.23 11.48
C ASP A 29 8.64 -4.62 11.40
N LEU A 30 8.31 -5.08 10.19
CA LEU A 30 7.62 -6.35 9.95
C LEU A 30 8.52 -7.44 9.37
N LYS A 31 9.82 -7.19 9.18
CA LYS A 31 10.74 -8.11 8.46
C LYS A 31 10.83 -9.51 9.06
N ASP A 32 10.64 -9.65 10.36
CA ASP A 32 10.66 -10.94 11.06
C ASP A 32 9.42 -11.80 10.75
N GLN A 33 8.34 -11.16 10.29
CA GLN A 33 7.04 -11.79 10.00
C GLN A 33 6.75 -11.85 8.50
N TYR A 34 7.14 -10.83 7.73
CA TYR A 34 6.79 -10.65 6.33
C TYR A 34 7.97 -10.15 5.50
N THR A 35 8.10 -10.67 4.28
CA THR A 35 8.99 -10.14 3.26
C THR A 35 8.15 -9.32 2.27
N ILE A 36 8.19 -8.00 2.38
CA ILE A 36 7.42 -7.09 1.51
C ILE A 36 8.40 -6.29 0.64
N GLN A 37 8.15 -6.28 -0.67
CA GLN A 37 8.97 -5.60 -1.66
C GLN A 37 8.19 -4.44 -2.27
N HIS A 38 8.60 -3.21 -2.00
CA HIS A 38 8.00 -2.02 -2.62
C HIS A 38 8.46 -1.90 -4.08
N MET A 39 7.57 -2.22 -5.01
CA MET A 39 7.88 -2.32 -6.44
C MET A 39 7.72 -0.99 -7.15
N ALA A 40 6.66 -0.22 -6.84
CA ALA A 40 6.38 1.05 -7.48
C ALA A 40 5.47 1.95 -6.64
N ASN A 41 5.46 3.24 -7.00
CA ASN A 41 4.50 4.22 -6.52
C ASN A 41 3.78 4.88 -7.71
N CYS A 42 2.46 4.86 -7.70
CA CYS A 42 1.61 5.62 -8.63
C CYS A 42 1.30 6.99 -8.02
N GLU A 43 1.66 8.08 -8.72
CA GLU A 43 1.35 9.44 -8.27
C GLU A 43 -0.07 9.88 -8.67
N THR A 44 -0.66 9.23 -9.67
CA THR A 44 -2.01 9.50 -10.17
C THR A 44 -2.84 8.22 -10.24
N ILE A 45 -4.17 8.36 -10.27
CA ILE A 45 -5.10 7.23 -10.44
C ILE A 45 -4.91 6.58 -11.81
N GLU A 46 -4.62 7.37 -12.84
CA GLU A 46 -4.42 6.89 -14.22
C GLU A 46 -3.19 5.99 -14.37
N ALA A 47 -2.16 6.21 -13.54
CA ALA A 47 -0.97 5.36 -13.53
C ALA A 47 -1.23 3.97 -12.91
N VAL A 48 -2.30 3.80 -12.14
CA VAL A 48 -2.57 2.55 -11.40
C VAL A 48 -2.73 1.38 -12.36
N GLU A 49 -3.57 1.50 -13.38
CA GLU A 49 -3.84 0.42 -14.31
C GLU A 49 -2.57 -0.09 -15.04
N PRO A 50 -1.80 0.75 -15.75
CA PRO A 50 -0.60 0.27 -16.44
C PRO A 50 0.42 -0.32 -15.45
N THR A 51 0.58 0.28 -14.27
CA THR A 51 1.53 -0.22 -13.26
C THR A 51 1.13 -1.58 -12.68
N VAL A 52 -0.15 -1.79 -12.32
CA VAL A 52 -0.56 -3.11 -11.78
C VAL A 52 -0.55 -4.19 -12.85
N LYS A 53 -0.86 -3.85 -14.11
CA LYS A 53 -0.74 -4.77 -15.24
C LYS A 53 0.69 -5.25 -15.43
N GLU A 54 1.67 -4.34 -15.39
CA GLU A 54 3.09 -4.67 -15.56
C GLU A 54 3.67 -5.45 -14.38
N ILE A 55 3.42 -4.99 -13.15
CA ILE A 55 4.09 -5.53 -11.95
C ILE A 55 3.43 -6.81 -11.45
N GLN A 56 2.12 -6.95 -11.66
CA GLN A 56 1.26 -7.97 -11.07
C GLN A 56 1.50 -8.06 -9.53
N PRO A 57 1.20 -6.99 -8.77
CA PRO A 57 1.49 -6.94 -7.35
C PRO A 57 0.52 -7.77 -6.51
N ASP A 58 0.99 -8.25 -5.35
CA ASP A 58 0.16 -8.92 -4.35
C ASP A 58 -0.62 -7.92 -3.48
N LEU A 59 -0.05 -6.72 -3.28
CA LEU A 59 -0.58 -5.67 -2.42
C LEU A 59 -0.68 -4.32 -3.17
N LEU A 60 -1.78 -3.59 -2.92
CA LEU A 60 -1.89 -2.18 -3.28
C LEU A 60 -2.40 -1.32 -2.12
N PHE A 61 -1.62 -0.32 -1.71
CA PHE A 61 -1.98 0.61 -0.63
C PHE A 61 -2.26 2.03 -1.15
N CYS A 62 -3.45 2.56 -0.83
CA CYS A 62 -3.84 3.94 -1.14
C CYS A 62 -3.47 4.87 0.03
N ALA A 63 -2.80 5.98 -0.27
CA ALA A 63 -2.42 6.98 0.72
C ALA A 63 -3.63 7.73 1.32
N SER A 64 -3.48 8.19 2.57
CA SER A 64 -4.51 8.91 3.34
C SER A 64 -4.94 10.27 2.79
N MET A 65 -4.38 10.70 1.66
CA MET A 65 -4.70 11.99 1.03
C MET A 65 -5.83 11.85 0.00
N TRP A 66 -6.06 10.63 -0.53
CA TRP A 66 -7.12 10.35 -1.48
C TRP A 66 -8.45 10.35 -0.75
N THR A 67 -9.49 10.86 -1.40
CA THR A 67 -10.87 10.75 -0.90
C THR A 67 -11.32 9.28 -0.85
N PRO A 68 -12.40 8.95 -0.13
CA PRO A 68 -12.97 7.59 -0.12
C PRO A 68 -13.38 7.13 -1.51
N GLU A 69 -13.91 8.03 -2.35
CA GLU A 69 -14.33 7.76 -3.72
C GLU A 69 -13.13 7.46 -4.62
N GLU A 70 -12.08 8.28 -4.56
CA GLU A 70 -10.83 8.04 -5.30
C GLU A 70 -10.15 6.75 -4.84
N SER A 71 -10.11 6.52 -3.53
CA SER A 71 -9.54 5.29 -2.95
C SER A 71 -10.32 4.05 -3.39
N ALA A 72 -11.65 4.13 -3.46
CA ALA A 72 -12.49 3.04 -3.97
C ALA A 72 -12.20 2.79 -5.45
N ARG A 73 -12.10 3.86 -6.26
CA ARG A 73 -11.76 3.76 -7.69
C ARG A 73 -10.39 3.13 -7.91
N ILE A 74 -9.37 3.56 -7.17
CA ILE A 74 -8.01 2.99 -7.25
C ILE A 74 -8.04 1.49 -6.94
N GLN A 75 -8.70 1.10 -5.85
CA GLN A 75 -8.78 -0.31 -5.46
C GLN A 75 -9.56 -1.14 -6.48
N GLN A 76 -10.61 -0.57 -7.08
CA GLN A 76 -11.39 -1.24 -8.12
C GLN A 76 -10.53 -1.51 -9.36
N ILE A 77 -9.82 -0.49 -9.87
CA ILE A 77 -8.87 -0.64 -10.98
C ILE A 77 -7.87 -1.77 -10.70
N ALA A 78 -7.34 -1.83 -9.48
CA ALA A 78 -6.38 -2.85 -9.11
C ALA A 78 -6.99 -4.27 -9.15
N ARG A 79 -8.19 -4.44 -8.56
CA ARG A 79 -8.91 -5.73 -8.52
C ARG A 79 -9.37 -6.21 -9.90
N ASP A 80 -9.73 -5.30 -10.78
CA ASP A 80 -10.14 -5.62 -12.16
C ASP A 80 -8.98 -6.16 -13.01
N ASN A 81 -7.75 -5.78 -12.66
CA ASN A 81 -6.55 -6.10 -13.45
C ASN A 81 -5.66 -7.19 -12.85
N VAL A 82 -5.75 -7.42 -11.54
CA VAL A 82 -4.91 -8.40 -10.84
C VAL A 82 -5.79 -9.29 -9.95
N PRO A 83 -6.09 -10.53 -10.39
CA PRO A 83 -6.89 -11.46 -9.61
C PRO A 83 -6.27 -11.75 -8.25
N GLY A 84 -7.05 -11.62 -7.18
CA GLY A 84 -6.61 -11.94 -5.82
C GLY A 84 -5.73 -10.87 -5.15
N ILE A 85 -5.48 -9.73 -5.79
CA ILE A 85 -4.75 -8.62 -5.18
C ILE A 85 -5.42 -8.17 -3.88
N LYS A 86 -4.62 -7.99 -2.85
CA LYS A 86 -5.05 -7.44 -1.56
C LYS A 86 -4.88 -5.93 -1.60
N THR A 87 -5.94 -5.20 -1.32
CA THR A 87 -5.91 -3.74 -1.39
C THR A 87 -6.36 -3.12 -0.08
N HIS A 88 -5.77 -1.97 0.26
CA HIS A 88 -6.07 -1.28 1.49
C HIS A 88 -5.96 0.23 1.30
N ALA A 89 -6.95 0.97 1.79
CA ALA A 89 -6.92 2.42 1.81
C ALA A 89 -6.66 2.89 3.24
N ILE A 90 -5.60 3.68 3.40
CA ILE A 90 -5.30 4.33 4.67
C ILE A 90 -6.39 5.38 4.92
N PRO A 91 -6.99 5.45 6.12
CA PRO A 91 -8.06 6.39 6.43
C PRO A 91 -7.70 7.82 6.01
N GLN A 92 -8.62 8.48 5.29
CA GLN A 92 -8.40 9.83 4.82
C GLN A 92 -8.08 10.76 6.00
N GLY A 93 -7.10 11.65 5.84
CA GLY A 93 -6.72 12.62 6.87
C GLY A 93 -5.77 12.09 7.94
N LEU A 94 -5.62 10.76 8.10
CA LEU A 94 -4.85 10.15 9.20
C LEU A 94 -3.46 10.76 9.39
N GLN A 95 -2.71 10.94 8.30
CA GLN A 95 -1.38 11.51 8.40
C GLN A 95 -1.37 12.99 8.81
N VAL A 96 -2.36 13.76 8.37
CA VAL A 96 -2.44 15.19 8.71
C VAL A 96 -2.82 15.34 10.18
N GLU A 97 -3.73 14.51 10.67
CA GLU A 97 -4.23 14.59 12.04
C GLU A 97 -3.26 14.01 13.08
N LYS A 98 -2.61 12.89 12.77
CA LYS A 98 -1.80 12.12 13.73
C LYS A 98 -0.33 11.97 13.34
N GLY A 99 0.07 12.53 12.21
CA GLY A 99 1.44 12.49 11.74
C GLY A 99 1.84 11.20 11.02
N PRO A 100 3.07 11.14 10.50
CA PRO A 100 3.59 10.00 9.74
C PRO A 100 3.76 8.73 10.56
N ASP A 101 4.09 8.84 11.85
CA ASP A 101 4.27 7.68 12.74
C ASP A 101 2.97 6.92 12.96
N ALA A 102 1.85 7.62 13.09
CA ALA A 102 0.53 7.00 13.22
C ALA A 102 0.13 6.19 11.98
N VAL A 103 0.59 6.59 10.78
CA VAL A 103 0.38 5.81 9.56
C VAL A 103 1.17 4.50 9.60
N VAL A 104 2.40 4.53 10.10
CA VAL A 104 3.25 3.34 10.24
C VAL A 104 2.63 2.36 11.23
N GLU A 105 2.23 2.84 12.41
CA GLU A 105 1.57 2.01 13.44
C GLU A 105 0.27 1.39 12.91
N TYR A 106 -0.57 2.21 12.28
CA TYR A 106 -1.81 1.75 11.67
C TYR A 106 -1.57 0.64 10.64
N LEU A 107 -0.62 0.83 9.70
CA LEU A 107 -0.32 -0.18 8.70
C LEU A 107 0.22 -1.47 9.33
N LYS A 108 1.03 -1.39 10.38
CA LYS A 108 1.53 -2.57 11.11
C LYS A 108 0.41 -3.39 11.75
N GLU A 109 -0.62 -2.72 12.27
CA GLU A 109 -1.79 -3.40 12.84
C GLU A 109 -2.68 -4.02 11.77
N GLN A 110 -2.80 -3.39 10.59
CA GLN A 110 -3.67 -3.86 9.52
C GLN A 110 -3.05 -4.98 8.66
N ILE A 111 -1.74 -4.93 8.39
CA ILE A 111 -1.06 -5.89 7.50
C ILE A 111 -1.30 -7.36 7.88
N PRO A 112 -1.25 -7.77 9.16
CA PRO A 112 -1.55 -9.14 9.54
C PRO A 112 -2.97 -9.61 9.16
N GLY A 113 -3.96 -8.72 9.19
CA GLY A 113 -5.32 -9.02 8.75
C GLY A 113 -5.48 -9.00 7.22
N ILE A 114 -4.64 -8.26 6.50
CA ILE A 114 -4.65 -8.18 5.03
C ILE A 114 -3.97 -9.41 4.40
N LEU A 115 -2.84 -9.83 4.97
CA LEU A 115 -2.00 -10.95 4.52
C LEU A 115 -2.27 -12.27 5.25
N GLY A 116 -3.17 -12.24 6.23
CA GLY A 116 -3.54 -13.36 7.11
C GLY A 116 -4.38 -14.42 6.42
#